data_AF-A0A353XRC2-F1
#
_entry.id   AF-A0A353XRC2-F1
#
_cell.length_a   1.000
_cell.length_b   1.000
_cell.length_c   1.000
_cell.angle_alpha   90.00
_cell.angle_beta   90.00
_cell.angle_gamma   90.00
#
_symmetry.space_group_name_H-M   'P 1'
#
loop_
_entity.id
_entity.type
_entity.pdbx_description
1 polymer ?
#
loop_
_entity_poly.entity_id
_entity_poly.type
_entity_poly.pdbx_seq_one_letter_code
_entity_poly.pdbx_strand_id
1 'polypeptide(L)'
;LAMAAIGFWSMRQNDTMKRGTPLFVVGGMVLGAAIAWAGVNLAGIETGIAMSVLLAGVLIATLAKLPTAIGGTLVALFMIAHGYAHGAEMAAGSNIMTYMIGFVAATLVITFGGRALGAAMQKSDNRITRALGGVVAVIGGFMAAS
;
A
#
# COMPACT_ATOMS: atom_id res chain seq x y z
N LEU A 1 -4.51 3.44 -4.55
CA LEU A 1 -4.03 2.36 -5.46
C LEU A 1 -3.03 1.41 -4.78
N ALA A 2 -2.00 1.92 -4.10
CA ALA A 2 -0.96 1.10 -3.45
C ALA A 2 -1.50 0.06 -2.46
N MET A 3 -2.37 0.44 -1.51
CA MET A 3 -2.96 -0.49 -0.52
C MET A 3 -3.69 -1.67 -1.18
N ALA A 4 -4.50 -1.40 -2.20
CA ALA A 4 -5.21 -2.44 -2.95
C ALA A 4 -4.24 -3.35 -3.71
N ALA A 5 -3.22 -2.79 -4.37
CA ALA A 5 -2.20 -3.53 -5.08
C ALA A 5 -1.37 -4.43 -4.14
N ILE A 6 -0.95 -3.92 -2.99
CA ILE A 6 -0.25 -4.71 -1.96
C ILE A 6 -1.17 -5.81 -1.40
N GLY A 7 -2.43 -5.50 -1.14
CA GLY A 7 -3.44 -6.49 -0.74
C GLY A 7 -3.54 -7.63 -1.76
N PHE A 8 -3.69 -7.29 -3.05
CA PHE A 8 -3.73 -8.25 -4.15
C PHE A 8 -2.45 -9.10 -4.22
N TRP A 9 -1.28 -8.45 -4.21
CA TRP A 9 0.03 -9.11 -4.32
C TRP A 9 0.30 -10.08 -3.16
N SER A 10 -0.13 -9.72 -1.94
CA SER A 10 0.11 -10.51 -0.73
C SER A 10 -0.47 -11.93 -0.80
N MET A 11 -1.55 -12.15 -1.57
CA MET A 11 -2.18 -13.46 -1.67
C MET A 11 -1.28 -14.51 -2.32
N ARG A 12 -0.32 -14.10 -3.16
CA ARG A 12 0.65 -14.99 -3.82
C ARG A 12 1.94 -15.21 -3.02
N GLN A 13 2.06 -14.58 -1.85
CA GLN A 13 3.24 -14.72 -0.98
C GLN A 13 3.11 -15.94 -0.05
N ASN A 14 4.21 -16.24 0.66
CA ASN A 14 4.20 -17.26 1.71
C ASN A 14 3.19 -16.90 2.83
N ASP A 15 2.82 -17.86 3.67
CA ASP A 15 1.76 -17.66 4.66
C ASP A 15 2.08 -16.60 5.70
N THR A 16 3.36 -16.45 6.07
CA THR A 16 3.80 -15.40 7.00
C THR A 16 3.55 -14.01 6.41
N MET A 17 4.01 -13.76 5.19
CA MET A 17 3.82 -12.46 4.52
C MET A 17 2.34 -12.21 4.20
N LYS A 18 1.64 -13.25 3.71
CA LYS A 18 0.21 -13.20 3.42
C LYS A 18 -0.59 -12.83 4.67
N ARG A 19 -0.30 -13.40 5.84
CA ARG A 19 -1.01 -13.07 7.10
C ARG A 19 -0.54 -11.75 7.70
N GLY A 20 0.74 -11.42 7.59
CA GLY A 20 1.33 -10.19 8.14
C GLY A 20 1.00 -8.91 7.37
N THR A 21 0.69 -9.00 6.08
CA THR A 21 0.46 -7.81 5.23
C THR A 21 -0.52 -6.78 5.81
N PRO A 22 -1.69 -7.13 6.36
CA PRO A 22 -2.62 -6.13 6.92
C PRO A 22 -2.00 -5.37 8.09
N LEU A 23 -1.16 -6.03 8.90
CA LEU A 23 -0.45 -5.40 10.01
C LEU A 23 0.64 -4.45 9.51
N PHE A 24 1.42 -4.85 8.50
CA PHE A 24 2.40 -3.93 7.89
C PHE A 24 1.72 -2.73 7.25
N VAL A 25 0.56 -2.94 6.63
CA VAL A 25 -0.19 -1.87 6.00
C VAL A 25 -0.72 -0.89 7.04
N VAL A 26 -1.49 -1.36 8.01
CA VAL A 26 -2.04 -0.49 9.06
C VAL A 26 -0.93 0.15 9.88
N GLY A 27 0.08 -0.63 10.30
CA GLY A 27 1.20 -0.13 11.09
C GLY A 27 1.97 0.98 10.38
N GLY A 28 2.28 0.81 9.10
CA GLY A 28 2.92 1.85 8.30
C GLY A 28 2.04 3.09 8.13
N MET A 29 0.74 2.91 7.85
CA MET A 29 -0.21 4.02 7.70
C MET A 29 -0.33 4.85 8.99
N VAL A 30 -0.49 4.19 10.13
CA VAL A 30 -0.57 4.85 11.44
C VAL A 30 0.74 5.53 11.79
N LEU A 31 1.88 4.87 11.56
CA LEU A 31 3.19 5.46 11.83
C LEU A 31 3.45 6.70 10.97
N GLY A 32 3.14 6.64 9.67
CA GLY A 32 3.24 7.79 8.78
C GLY A 32 2.38 8.96 9.25
N ALA A 33 1.12 8.70 9.59
CA ALA A 33 0.21 9.74 10.07
C ALA A 33 0.70 10.36 11.40
N ALA A 34 1.21 9.53 12.33
CA ALA A 34 1.79 10.00 13.58
C ALA A 34 3.02 10.90 13.36
N ILE A 35 3.87 10.59 12.38
CA ILE A 35 5.01 11.44 12.01
C ILE A 35 4.53 12.80 11.49
N ALA A 36 3.50 12.82 10.63
CA ALA A 36 2.92 14.07 10.13
C ALA A 36 2.35 14.94 11.26
N TRP A 37 1.61 14.34 12.21
CA TRP A 37 1.04 15.07 13.35
C TRP A 37 2.05 15.51 14.39
N ALA A 38 3.20 14.83 14.47
CA ALA A 38 4.33 15.29 15.27
C ALA A 38 5.01 16.55 14.68
N GLY A 39 4.58 17.03 13.51
CA GLY A 39 5.15 18.21 12.85
C GLY A 39 6.50 17.95 12.19
N VAL A 40 6.89 16.68 12.03
CA VAL A 40 8.13 16.31 11.35
C VAL A 40 7.92 16.48 9.85
N ASN A 41 8.70 17.34 9.20
CA ASN A 41 8.57 17.56 7.76
C ASN A 41 9.40 16.53 6.98
N LEU A 42 8.74 15.69 6.19
CA LEU A 42 9.39 14.71 5.33
C LEU A 42 9.39 15.18 3.87
N ALA A 43 10.58 15.24 3.26
CA ALA A 43 10.73 15.51 1.84
C ALA A 43 10.47 14.25 1.00
N GLY A 44 10.04 14.43 -0.25
CA GLY A 44 9.91 13.35 -1.23
C GLY A 44 8.72 12.40 -0.99
N ILE A 45 7.70 12.83 -0.23
CA ILE A 45 6.51 12.02 0.04
C ILE A 45 5.74 11.69 -1.24
N GLU A 46 5.58 12.65 -2.15
CA GLU A 46 4.95 12.44 -3.45
C GLU A 46 5.69 11.38 -4.27
N THR A 47 7.03 11.47 -4.33
CA THR A 47 7.88 10.46 -4.96
C THR A 47 7.72 9.10 -4.28
N GLY A 48 7.66 9.05 -2.94
CA GLY A 48 7.43 7.81 -2.19
C GLY A 48 6.09 7.17 -2.52
N ILE A 49 5.03 7.97 -2.65
CA ILE A 49 3.70 7.53 -3.08
C ILE A 49 3.74 7.00 -4.51
N ALA A 50 4.32 7.75 -5.46
CA ALA A 50 4.43 7.33 -6.85
C ALA A 50 5.21 6.01 -6.99
N MET A 51 6.37 5.92 -6.33
CA MET A 51 7.20 4.71 -6.32
C MET A 51 6.49 3.52 -5.68
N SER A 52 5.68 3.72 -4.64
CA SER A 52 4.90 2.62 -4.04
C SER A 52 3.91 2.01 -5.03
N VAL A 53 3.25 2.85 -5.85
CA VAL A 53 2.28 2.42 -6.86
C VAL A 53 3.03 1.71 -7.99
N LEU A 54 4.10 2.32 -8.50
CA LEU A 54 4.94 1.74 -9.55
C LEU A 54 5.44 0.36 -9.14
N LEU A 55 6.12 0.27 -8.01
CA LEU A 55 6.76 -0.96 -7.55
C LEU A 55 5.73 -2.03 -7.18
N ALA A 56 4.61 -1.68 -6.53
CA ALA A 56 3.53 -2.64 -6.29
C ALA A 56 2.96 -3.19 -7.61
N GLY A 57 2.81 -2.34 -8.64
CA GLY A 57 2.44 -2.76 -9.98
C GLY A 57 3.45 -3.73 -10.60
N VAL A 58 4.75 -3.40 -10.52
CA VAL A 58 5.84 -4.27 -11.01
C VAL A 58 5.83 -5.62 -10.31
N LEU A 59 5.65 -5.65 -8.99
CA LEU A 59 5.58 -6.89 -8.21
C LEU A 59 4.41 -7.78 -8.67
N ILE A 60 3.26 -7.20 -8.99
CA ILE A 60 2.11 -7.91 -9.54
C ILE A 60 2.40 -8.38 -10.98
N ALA A 61 2.93 -7.49 -11.82
CA ALA A 61 3.18 -7.73 -13.26
C ALA A 61 4.20 -8.84 -13.51
N THR A 62 5.14 -8.99 -12.58
CA THR A 62 6.21 -10.00 -12.62
C THR A 62 5.88 -11.24 -11.80
N LEU A 63 4.76 -11.22 -11.06
CA LEU A 63 4.39 -12.26 -10.09
C LEU A 63 5.50 -12.51 -9.04
N ALA A 64 6.25 -11.46 -8.70
CA ALA A 64 7.40 -11.55 -7.82
C ALA A 64 7.00 -12.08 -6.44
N LYS A 65 7.80 -13.01 -5.92
CA LYS A 65 7.74 -13.48 -4.54
C LYS A 65 8.95 -12.94 -3.79
N LEU A 66 8.71 -12.30 -2.66
CA LEU A 66 9.77 -11.74 -1.84
C LEU A 66 9.88 -12.51 -0.52
N PRO A 67 11.11 -12.66 0.03
CA PRO A 67 11.29 -13.04 1.43
C PRO A 67 10.50 -12.08 2.34
N THR A 68 9.89 -12.61 3.40
CA THR A 68 8.99 -11.84 4.28
C THR A 68 9.66 -10.59 4.85
N ALA A 69 10.95 -10.66 5.19
CA ALA A 69 11.69 -9.50 5.70
C ALA A 69 11.71 -8.36 4.67
N ILE A 70 12.10 -8.65 3.43
CA ILE A 70 12.18 -7.65 2.35
C ILE A 70 10.78 -7.13 1.99
N GLY A 71 9.81 -8.04 1.80
CA GLY A 71 8.44 -7.66 1.45
C GLY A 71 7.75 -6.84 2.54
N GLY A 72 7.93 -7.22 3.81
CA GLY A 72 7.37 -6.51 4.96
C GLY A 72 7.95 -5.10 5.11
N THR A 73 9.28 -4.96 5.01
CA THR A 73 9.94 -3.65 5.02
C THR A 73 9.47 -2.76 3.88
N LEU A 74 9.38 -3.30 2.66
CA LEU A 74 8.92 -2.55 1.50
C LEU A 74 7.47 -2.04 1.68
N VAL A 75 6.57 -2.92 2.13
CA VAL A 75 5.16 -2.54 2.39
C VAL A 75 5.07 -1.49 3.50
N ALA A 76 5.84 -1.64 4.57
CA ALA A 76 5.85 -0.66 5.66
C ALA A 76 6.32 0.72 5.17
N LEU A 77 7.40 0.78 4.38
CA LEU A 77 7.89 2.05 3.81
C LEU A 77 6.87 2.70 2.89
N PHE A 78 6.21 1.93 2.03
CA PHE A 78 5.12 2.43 1.19
C PHE A 78 4.01 3.04 2.04
N MET A 79 3.57 2.31 3.07
CA MET A 79 2.47 2.77 3.90
C MET A 79 2.85 3.94 4.82
N ILE A 80 4.12 4.11 5.19
CA ILE A 80 4.57 5.31 5.89
C ILE A 80 4.41 6.55 5.01
N ALA A 81 4.79 6.48 3.72
CA ALA A 81 4.60 7.61 2.80
C ALA A 81 3.12 7.97 2.61
N HIS A 82 2.26 6.97 2.40
CA HIS A 82 0.80 7.19 2.27
C HIS A 82 0.19 7.68 3.58
N GLY A 83 0.59 7.09 4.71
CA GLY A 83 0.12 7.47 6.03
C GLY A 83 0.47 8.90 6.39
N TYR A 84 1.69 9.33 6.04
CA TYR A 84 2.13 10.70 6.23
C TYR A 84 1.28 11.68 5.42
N ALA A 85 1.07 11.43 4.13
CA ALA A 85 0.28 12.31 3.28
C ALA A 85 -1.16 12.47 3.80
N HIS A 86 -1.83 11.36 4.12
CA HIS A 86 -3.19 11.42 4.66
C HIS A 86 -3.25 12.06 6.06
N GLY A 87 -2.26 11.80 6.91
CA GLY A 87 -2.16 12.47 8.21
C GLY A 87 -2.01 13.98 8.06
N ALA A 88 -1.19 14.44 7.11
CA ALA A 88 -1.00 15.85 6.81
C ALA A 88 -2.26 16.53 6.21
N GLU A 89 -3.10 15.78 5.51
CA GLU A 89 -4.39 16.24 4.96
C GLU A 89 -5.51 16.33 6.02
N MET A 90 -5.26 15.85 7.24
CA MET A 90 -6.26 15.91 8.32
C MET A 90 -6.64 17.36 8.62
N ALA A 91 -7.94 17.67 8.50
CA ALA A 91 -8.45 19.02 8.70
C ALA A 91 -8.12 19.55 10.11
N ALA A 92 -7.67 20.80 10.19
CA ALA A 92 -7.38 21.47 11.45
C ALA A 92 -8.64 21.50 12.35
N GLY A 93 -8.47 21.14 13.63
CA GLY A 93 -9.56 21.07 14.60
C GLY A 93 -10.42 19.80 14.54
N SER A 94 -10.13 18.86 13.64
CA SER A 94 -10.78 17.54 13.65
C SER A 94 -10.37 16.70 14.87
N ASN A 95 -11.26 15.82 15.32
CA ASN A 95 -10.94 14.89 16.40
C ASN A 95 -10.08 13.74 15.86
N ILE A 96 -8.85 13.63 16.38
CA ILE A 96 -7.85 12.66 15.94
C ILE A 96 -8.36 11.22 16.10
N MET A 97 -9.10 10.91 17.16
CA MET A 97 -9.59 9.54 17.38
C MET A 97 -10.66 9.13 16.37
N THR A 98 -11.61 10.00 16.07
CA THR A 98 -12.63 9.69 15.05
C THR A 98 -12.01 9.59 13.66
N TYR A 99 -11.04 10.45 13.34
CA TYR A 99 -10.27 10.34 12.11
C TYR A 99 -9.53 9.00 12.03
N MET A 100 -8.81 8.62 13.09
CA MET A 100 -8.04 7.38 13.16
C MET A 100 -8.91 6.13 12.95
N ILE A 101 -10.09 6.07 13.56
CA ILE A 101 -11.02 4.94 13.39
C ILE A 101 -11.42 4.82 11.92
N GLY A 102 -11.85 5.91 11.30
CA GLY A 102 -12.23 5.93 9.88
C GLY A 102 -11.06 5.61 8.96
N PHE A 103 -9.89 6.15 9.27
CA PHE A 103 -8.66 5.97 8.51
C PHE A 103 -8.18 4.50 8.50
N VAL A 104 -8.14 3.85 9.67
CA VAL A 104 -7.80 2.42 9.78
C VAL A 104 -8.88 1.56 9.13
N ALA A 105 -10.17 1.87 9.34
CA ALA A 105 -11.26 1.13 8.73
C ALA A 105 -11.19 1.18 7.19
N ALA A 106 -11.03 2.37 6.60
CA ALA A 106 -10.87 2.55 5.16
C ALA A 106 -9.64 1.83 4.63
N THR A 107 -8.50 1.95 5.33
CA THR A 107 -7.25 1.24 5.00
C THR A 107 -7.47 -0.27 4.93
N LEU A 108 -8.14 -0.83 5.94
CA LEU A 108 -8.45 -2.26 5.99
C LEU A 108 -9.41 -2.67 4.87
N VAL A 109 -10.48 -1.91 4.62
CA VAL A 109 -11.44 -2.20 3.54
C VAL A 109 -10.74 -2.27 2.19
N ILE A 110 -9.90 -1.28 1.86
CA ILE A 110 -9.16 -1.25 0.60
C ILE A 110 -8.18 -2.43 0.51
N THR A 111 -7.45 -2.70 1.60
CA THR A 111 -6.45 -3.78 1.64
C THR A 111 -7.11 -5.14 1.49
N PHE A 112 -8.19 -5.41 2.23
CA PHE A 112 -8.93 -6.67 2.15
C PHE A 112 -9.69 -6.81 0.83
N GLY A 113 -10.19 -5.72 0.24
CA GLY A 113 -10.73 -5.74 -1.11
C GLY A 113 -9.68 -6.16 -2.15
N GLY A 114 -8.48 -5.61 -2.06
CA GLY A 114 -7.34 -6.03 -2.87
C GLY A 114 -6.99 -7.51 -2.68
N ARG A 115 -6.95 -7.98 -1.42
CA ARG A 115 -6.72 -9.40 -1.10
C ARG A 115 -7.80 -10.31 -1.68
N ALA A 116 -9.08 -9.93 -1.55
CA ALA A 116 -10.19 -10.73 -2.06
C ALA A 116 -10.07 -10.90 -3.58
N LEU A 117 -9.77 -9.82 -4.30
CA LEU A 117 -9.50 -9.88 -5.74
C LEU A 117 -8.26 -10.74 -6.05
N GLY A 118 -7.16 -10.56 -5.31
CA GLY A 118 -5.94 -11.34 -5.48
C GLY A 118 -6.14 -12.85 -5.24
N ALA A 119 -7.02 -13.20 -4.30
CA ALA A 119 -7.41 -14.58 -4.03
C ALA A 119 -8.25 -15.17 -5.18
N ALA A 120 -9.24 -14.42 -5.66
CA ALA A 120 -10.08 -14.82 -6.79
C ALA A 120 -9.26 -15.05 -8.07
N MET A 121 -8.26 -14.18 -8.30
CA MET A 121 -7.40 -14.24 -9.48
C MET A 121 -6.33 -15.35 -9.44
N GLN A 122 -6.21 -16.12 -8.35
CA GLN A 122 -5.28 -17.26 -8.33
C GLN A 122 -5.72 -18.40 -9.26
N LYS A 123 -7.01 -18.47 -9.58
CA LYS A 123 -7.60 -19.47 -10.49
C LYS A 123 -7.62 -19.00 -11.95
N SER A 124 -7.32 -17.73 -12.19
CA SER A 124 -7.37 -17.11 -13.51
C SER A 124 -6.03 -17.25 -14.25
N ASP A 125 -6.05 -17.03 -15.57
CA ASP A 125 -4.80 -16.93 -16.34
C ASP A 125 -3.92 -15.81 -15.77
N ASN A 126 -2.65 -16.14 -15.53
CA ASN A 126 -1.64 -15.22 -15.05
C ASN A 126 -1.49 -13.99 -15.96
N ARG A 127 -1.76 -14.08 -17.27
CA ARG A 127 -1.75 -12.94 -18.19
C ARG A 127 -2.63 -11.80 -17.71
N ILE A 128 -3.81 -12.10 -17.13
CA ILE A 128 -4.72 -11.08 -16.61
C ILE A 128 -4.11 -10.39 -15.40
N THR A 129 -3.55 -11.17 -14.46
CA THR A 129 -2.85 -10.61 -13.31
C THR A 129 -1.68 -9.74 -13.75
N ARG A 130 -0.90 -10.19 -14.74
CA ARG A 130 0.24 -9.44 -15.25
C ARG A 130 -0.17 -8.13 -15.91
N ALA A 131 -1.27 -8.14 -16.68
CA ALA A 131 -1.84 -6.95 -17.28
C ALA A 131 -2.32 -5.94 -16.21
N LEU A 132 -3.03 -6.40 -15.18
CA LEU A 132 -3.45 -5.54 -14.06
C LEU A 132 -2.24 -4.91 -13.36
N GLY A 133 -1.20 -5.69 -13.07
CA GLY A 133 0.04 -5.17 -12.52
C GLY A 133 0.72 -4.16 -13.43
N GLY A 134 0.73 -4.42 -14.74
CA GLY A 134 1.26 -3.50 -15.76
C GLY A 134 0.53 -2.16 -15.77
N VAL A 135 -0.80 -2.17 -15.72
CA VAL A 135 -1.60 -0.93 -15.64
C VAL A 135 -1.26 -0.14 -14.37
N VAL A 136 -1.19 -0.81 -13.22
CA VAL A 136 -0.80 -0.16 -11.95
C VAL A 136 0.62 0.42 -12.04
N ALA A 137 1.56 -0.31 -12.64
CA ALA A 137 2.93 0.13 -12.80
C ALA A 137 3.02 1.37 -13.71
N VAL A 138 2.29 1.39 -14.82
CA VAL A 138 2.22 2.55 -15.73
C VAL A 138 1.66 3.77 -15.02
N ILE A 139 0.59 3.62 -14.25
CA ILE A 139 0.03 4.73 -13.45
C ILE A 139 1.08 5.27 -12.47
N GLY A 140 1.77 4.39 -11.74
CA GLY A 140 2.82 4.80 -10.82
C GLY A 140 4.02 5.46 -11.52
N GLY A 141 4.39 4.99 -12.70
CA GLY A 141 5.46 5.58 -13.51
C GLY A 141 5.10 6.95 -14.04
N PHE A 142 3.84 7.15 -14.43
CA PHE A 142 3.32 8.46 -14.80
C PHE A 142 3.37 9.42 -13.60
N MET A 143 2.90 8.99 -12.43
CA MET A 143 2.96 9.80 -11.19
C MET A 143 4.39 10.14 -10.77
N ALA A 144 5.37 9.28 -11.06
CA ALA A 144 6.77 9.52 -10.70
C ALA A 144 7.47 10.49 -11.67
N ALA A 145 6.89 10.71 -12.85
CA ALA A 145 7.44 11.55 -13.91
C ALA A 145 6.72 12.90 -14.07
N SER A 146 5.60 13.09 -13.38
CA SER A 146 4.83 14.34 -13.31
C SER A 146 5.33 15.24 -12.20
#